data_AF-A0A353D7D2-F1
#
_entry.id   AF-A0A353D7D2-F1
#
_cell.length_a   1.000
_cell.length_b   1.000
_cell.length_c   1.000
_cell.angle_alpha   90.00
_cell.angle_beta   90.00
_cell.angle_gamma   90.00
#
_symmetry.space_group_name_H-M   'P 1'
#
loop_
_entity.id
_entity.type
_entity.pdbx_description
1 polymer ?
#
loop_
_entity_poly.entity_id
_entity_poly.type
_entity_poly.pdbx_seq_one_letter_code
_entity_poly.pdbx_strand_id
1 'polypeptide(L)' 'MESKKPLTPVKPTGMEVIYLYPCPFCEREVPLIAPTRPAMAQCDACRKNFPIVPVDDRTIRYFKIMLAGGKASIDPDFL' A
#
# COMPACT_ATOMS: atom_id res chain seq x y z
N MET A 1 23.40 14.82 31.50
CA MET A 1 22.89 15.58 30.34
C MET A 1 22.99 14.65 29.13
N GLU A 2 21.90 13.97 28.77
CA GLU A 2 21.87 13.21 27.53
C GLU A 2 21.90 14.19 26.36
N SER A 3 22.99 14.16 25.59
CA SER A 3 23.05 14.83 24.30
C SER A 3 22.00 14.18 23.41
N LYS A 4 20.87 14.86 23.20
CA LYS A 4 19.87 14.47 22.19
C LYS A 4 20.52 14.62 20.82
N LYS A 5 21.17 13.55 20.35
CA LYS A 5 21.64 13.48 18.96
C LYS A 5 20.45 13.80 18.05
N PRO A 6 20.61 14.65 17.03
CA PRO A 6 19.55 14.92 16.08
C PRO A 6 19.08 13.60 15.46
N LEU A 7 17.76 13.42 15.38
CA LEU A 7 17.20 12.27 14.70
C LEU A 7 17.50 12.38 13.21
N THR A 8 18.22 11.40 12.67
CA THR A 8 18.42 11.28 11.23
C THR A 8 17.14 10.76 10.56
N PRO A 9 16.76 11.28 9.39
CA PRO A 9 15.63 10.74 8.63
C PRO A 9 15.75 9.23 8.41
N VAL A 10 14.64 8.51 8.61
CA VAL A 10 14.59 7.05 8.44
C VAL A 10 14.22 6.73 6.99
N LYS A 11 14.97 5.82 6.36
CA LYS A 11 14.73 5.37 4.98
C LYS A 11 13.65 4.28 4.94
N PRO A 12 12.83 4.19 3.88
CA PRO A 12 11.88 3.10 3.69
C PRO A 12 12.59 1.74 3.63
N THR A 13 11.99 0.73 4.26
CA THR A 13 12.52 -0.65 4.30
C THR A 13 11.76 -1.60 3.39
N GLY A 14 10.59 -1.20 2.89
CA GLY A 14 9.71 -2.01 2.06
C GLY A 14 8.67 -1.16 1.34
N MET A 15 7.94 -1.79 0.43
CA MET A 15 6.89 -1.15 -0.37
C MET A 15 5.73 -2.11 -0.58
N GLU A 16 4.53 -1.57 -0.46
CA GLU A 16 3.27 -2.24 -0.77
C GLU A 16 2.43 -1.40 -1.74
N VAL A 17 1.59 -2.06 -2.54
CA VAL A 17 0.71 -1.40 -3.51
C VAL A 17 -0.71 -1.42 -2.97
N ILE A 18 -1.34 -0.25 -2.95
CA ILE A 18 -2.74 -0.07 -2.52
C ILE A 18 -3.63 0.04 -3.75
N TYR A 19 -4.73 -0.72 -3.73
CA TYR A 19 -5.78 -0.66 -4.74
C TYR A 19 -7.06 -0.11 -4.11
N LEU A 20 -7.77 0.73 -4.85
CA LEU A 20 -9.01 1.37 -4.41
C LEU A 20 -10.20 0.66 -5.07
N TYR A 21 -11.09 0.11 -4.26
CA TYR A 21 -12.30 -0.55 -4.73
C TYR A 21 -13.53 0.30 -4.39
N PRO A 22 -14.34 0.73 -5.37
CA PRO A 22 -15.55 1.47 -5.08
C PRO A 22 -16.58 0.55 -4.40
N CYS A 23 -17.07 0.95 -3.24
CA CYS A 23 -18.12 0.22 -2.54
C CYS A 23 -19.43 0.29 -3.34
N PRO A 24 -20.06 -0.85 -3.72
CA PRO A 24 -21.26 -0.84 -4.55
C PRO A 24 -22.51 -0.32 -3.82
N PHE A 25 -22.43 0.00 -2.52
CA PHE A 25 -23.57 0.43 -1.70
C PHE A 25 -23.55 1.90 -1.33
N CYS A 26 -22.37 2.53 -1.32
CA CYS A 26 -22.20 3.91 -0.88
C CYS A 26 -21.08 4.65 -1.63
N GLU A 27 -20.50 4.03 -2.66
CA GLU A 27 -19.49 4.57 -3.59
C GLU A 27 -18.15 4.96 -2.95
N ARG A 28 -18.01 4.84 -1.63
CA ARG A 28 -16.75 5.03 -0.91
C ARG A 28 -15.66 4.13 -1.48
N GLU A 29 -14.51 4.71 -1.80
CA GLU A 29 -13.30 3.96 -2.16
C GLU A 29 -12.71 3.26 -0.94
N VAL A 30 -12.62 1.93 -1.01
CA VAL A 30 -12.07 1.07 0.04
C VAL A 30 -10.63 0.71 -0.35
N PRO A 31 -9.62 1.19 0.40
CA PRO A 31 -8.22 0.87 0.12
C PRO A 31 -7.86 -0.53 0.63
N LEU A 32 -7.27 -1.36 -0.24
CA LEU A 32 -6.77 -2.68 0.11
C LEU A 32 -5.33 -2.88 -0.37
N ILE A 33 -4.53 -3.54 0.46
CA ILE A 33 -3.14 -3.85 0.15
C ILE A 33 -3.11 -5.10 -0.74
N ALA A 34 -2.79 -4.90 -2.03
CA ALA A 34 -2.47 -5.94 -3.00
C ALA A 34 -3.27 -7.26 -2.86
N PRO A 35 -4.62 -7.25 -2.95
CA PRO A 35 -5.43 -8.46 -2.76
C PRO A 35 -5.31 -9.43 -3.94
N THR A 36 -4.38 -10.39 -3.87
CA THR A 36 -4.07 -11.32 -4.98
C THR A 36 -4.95 -12.57 -5.05
N ARG A 37 -5.93 -12.70 -4.15
CA ARG A 37 -6.87 -13.83 -4.10
C ARG A 37 -8.30 -13.31 -4.06
N PRO A 38 -9.28 -14.05 -4.61
CA PRO A 38 -10.70 -13.72 -4.44
C PRO A 38 -11.04 -13.56 -2.96
N ALA A 39 -11.69 -12.46 -2.62
CA ALA A 39 -12.00 -12.11 -1.23
C ALA A 39 -13.26 -11.24 -1.15
N MET A 40 -13.81 -11.15 0.07
CA MET A 40 -14.82 -10.15 0.41
C MET A 40 -14.14 -8.96 1.09
N ALA A 41 -14.34 -7.77 0.55
CA ALA A 41 -13.96 -6.53 1.21
C ALA A 41 -15.09 -6.08 2.14
N GLN A 42 -14.75 -5.44 3.25
CA GLN A 42 -15.70 -4.73 4.10
C GLN A 42 -15.52 -3.23 3.93
N CYS A 43 -16.61 -2.52 3.60
CA CYS A 43 -16.58 -1.06 3.51
C CYS A 43 -16.40 -0.44 4.91
N ASP A 44 -15.44 0.46 5.04
CA ASP A 44 -15.16 1.24 6.26
C ASP A 44 -16.31 2.19 6.62
N ALA A 45 -17.02 2.74 5.62
CA ALA A 45 -18.13 3.66 5.81
C ALA A 45 -19.46 2.97 6.13
N CYS A 46 -19.97 2.12 5.23
CA CYS A 46 -21.30 1.51 5.39
C CYS A 46 -21.30 0.11 6.00
N ARG A 47 -20.12 -0.45 6.33
CA ARG A 47 -19.91 -1.76 6.98
C ARG A 47 -20.41 -2.98 6.19
N LYS A 48 -20.97 -2.80 4.99
CA LYS A 48 -21.39 -3.89 4.11
C LYS A 48 -20.19 -4.58 3.47
N ASN A 49 -20.34 -5.89 3.26
CA ASN A 49 -19.35 -6.71 2.59
C ASN A 49 -19.69 -6.82 1.09
N PHE A 50 -18.67 -6.81 0.24
CA PHE A 50 -18.82 -7.00 -1.20
C PHE A 50 -17.64 -7.79 -1.78
N PRO A 51 -17.86 -8.62 -2.83
CA PRO A 51 -16.79 -9.37 -3.46
C PRO A 51 -15.89 -8.41 -4.26
N ILE A 52 -14.59 -8.69 -4.27
CA ILE A 52 -13.61 -7.94 -5.05
C ILE A 52 -12.90 -8.84 -6.06
N VAL A 53 -12.51 -8.24 -7.18
CA VAL A 53 -11.66 -8.90 -8.18
C VAL A 53 -10.21 -8.89 -7.68
N PRO A 54 -9.50 -10.04 -7.69
CA PRO A 54 -8.10 -10.07 -7.28
C PRO A 54 -7.21 -9.32 -8.26
N VAL A 55 -6.13 -8.76 -7.75
CA VAL A 55 -5.07 -8.15 -8.56
C VAL A 55 -3.99 -9.17 -8.94
N ASP A 56 -3.28 -8.90 -10.03
CA ASP A 56 -2.24 -9.78 -10.54
C ASP A 56 -0.96 -9.72 -9.68
N ASP A 57 -0.59 -10.87 -9.11
CA ASP A 57 0.61 -11.02 -8.27
C ASP A 57 1.90 -10.73 -9.05
N ARG A 58 1.96 -11.05 -10.35
CA ARG A 58 3.17 -10.82 -11.15
C ARG A 58 3.43 -9.32 -11.33
N THR A 59 2.39 -8.55 -11.57
CA THR A 59 2.44 -7.09 -11.67
C THR A 59 2.90 -6.45 -10.37
N ILE A 60 2.37 -6.89 -9.22
CA ILE A 60 2.81 -6.40 -7.90
C ILE A 60 4.29 -6.70 -7.66
N ARG A 61 4.73 -7.93 -7.95
CA ARG A 61 6.14 -8.32 -7.84
C ARG A 61 7.03 -7.49 -8.76
N TYR A 62 6.59 -7.22 -9.98
CA TYR A 62 7.31 -6.37 -10.92
C TYR A 62 7.57 -4.98 -10.32
N PHE A 63 6.55 -4.32 -9.78
CA PHE A 63 6.73 -3.02 -9.13
C PHE A 63 7.71 -3.09 -7.96
N LYS A 64 7.58 -4.10 -7.09
CA LYS A 64 8.49 -4.29 -5.94
C LYS A 64 9.92 -4.50 -6.38
N ILE A 65 10.17 -5.27 -7.43
CA ILE A 65 11.52 -5.48 -7.97
C ILE A 65 12.06 -4.20 -8.59
N MET A 66 11.29 -3.56 -9.48
CA MET A 66 11.70 -2.35 -10.20
C MET A 66 12.08 -1.21 -9.26
N LEU A 67 11.37 -1.06 -8.14
CA LEU A 67 11.63 0.00 -7.16
C LEU A 67 12.55 -0.44 -6.01
N ALA A 68 13.22 -1.59 -6.13
CA ALA A 68 14.07 -2.17 -5.10
C ALA A 68 13.38 -2.21 -3.72
N GLY A 69 12.10 -2.59 -3.70
CA GLY A 69 11.25 -2.61 -2.52
C GLY A 69 10.96 -1.21 -1.95
N GLY A 70 10.90 -0.17 -2.78
CA GLY A 70 10.66 1.22 -2.37
C GLY A 70 11.93 2.02 -2.03
N LYS A 71 13.10 1.38 -2.08
CA LYS A 71 14.37 2.11 -1.86
C LYS A 71 14.72 3.02 -3.02
N ALA A 72 14.35 2.65 -4.24
CA ALA A 72 14.59 3.46 -5.42
C ALA A 72 13.61 4.64 -5.57
N SER A 73 12.59 4.72 -4.71
CA SER A 73 11.63 5.84 -4.67
C SER A 73 11.97 6.87 -3.59
N ILE A 74 13.14 6.77 -2.95
CA ILE A 74 13.64 7.81 -2.06
C ILE A 74 14.05 9.01 -2.91
N ASP A 75 13.59 10.19 -2.52
CA ASP A 75 14.01 11.44 -3.15
C ASP A 75 15.55 11.58 -3.09
N PRO A 76 16.24 11.75 -4.23
CA PRO A 76 17.69 11.86 -4.27
C PRO A 76 18.26 12.98 -3.39
N ASP A 77 17.50 14.04 -3.13
CA ASP A 77 17.92 15.14 -2.24
C ASP A 77 18.05 14.70 -0.76
N PHE A 78 17.56 13.49 -0.43
CA PHE A 78 17.56 12.91 0.91
C PHE A 78 18.37 11.60 1.01
N LEU A 79 19.18 11.26 0.01
CA LEU A 79 20.00 10.03 -0.03
C LEU A 79 21.31 10.12 0.74
#